data_AF-A0A0Q5VDZ7-F1
#
_entry.id   AF-A0A0Q5VDZ7-F1
#
_cell.length_a   1.000
_cell.length_b   1.000
_cell.length_c   1.000
_cell.angle_alpha   90.00
_cell.angle_beta   90.00
_cell.angle_gamma   90.00
#
_symmetry.space_group_name_H-M   'P 1'
#
loop_
_entity.id
_entity.type
_entity.pdbx_description
1 polymer ?
#
loop_
_entity_poly.entity_id
_entity_poly.type
_entity_poly.pdbx_seq_one_letter_code
_entity_poly.pdbx_strand_id
1 'polypeptide(L)'
;MARHAQHRARALLSSALDGVVVGAAQAALDHPRRSPGRRRLYAGIATAVATDALAAELPTLQAVAAGRPPRPAHPEEQQLSVTAGLIAVGWGLTATVLDGPLARVLARRGHDRPHLALGIGVGLLTAASTLPFWWRRSTVRIADDVALAAEEADLAAWEAELAAADQH
;
A
#
# COMPACT_ATOMS: atom_id res chain seq x y z
N MET A 1 16.54 -5.51 13.00
CA MET A 1 15.35 -4.90 13.65
C MET A 1 14.78 -3.70 12.88
N ALA A 2 15.57 -2.69 12.50
CA ALA A 2 15.06 -1.49 11.82
C ALA A 2 14.32 -1.79 10.49
N ARG A 3 14.87 -2.68 9.63
CA ARG A 3 14.22 -3.10 8.38
C ARG A 3 12.87 -3.80 8.59
N HIS A 4 12.74 -4.59 9.67
CA HIS A 4 11.47 -5.27 9.98
C HIS A 4 10.39 -4.25 10.35
N ALA A 5 10.73 -3.30 11.23
CA ALA A 5 9.82 -2.23 11.62
C ALA A 5 9.40 -1.39 10.41
N GLN A 6 10.32 -1.12 9.48
CA GLN A 6 10.04 -0.42 8.23
C GLN A 6 9.03 -1.17 7.34
N HIS A 7 9.21 -2.49 7.15
CA HIS A 7 8.28 -3.31 6.37
C HIS A 7 6.88 -3.36 6.99
N ARG A 8 6.78 -3.43 8.32
CA ARG A 8 5.50 -3.39 9.05
C ARG A 8 4.84 -2.01 8.96
N ALA A 9 5.60 -0.94 9.15
CA ALA A 9 5.11 0.43 9.02
C ALA A 9 4.58 0.68 7.61
N ARG A 10 5.28 0.16 6.59
CA ARG A 10 4.83 0.24 5.20
C ARG A 10 3.53 -0.53 4.96
N ALA A 11 3.40 -1.73 5.53
CA ALA A 11 2.15 -2.49 5.43
C ALA A 11 0.95 -1.73 6.02
N LEU A 12 1.14 -1.09 7.17
CA LEU A 12 0.12 -0.23 7.79
C LEU A 12 -0.20 0.99 6.92
N LEU A 13 0.84 1.64 6.37
CA LEU A 13 0.66 2.81 5.52
C LEU A 13 -0.09 2.48 4.23
N SER A 14 0.25 1.40 3.53
CA SER A 14 -0.43 0.99 2.30
C SER A 14 -1.88 0.59 2.56
N SER A 15 -2.16 -0.13 3.65
CA SER A 15 -3.53 -0.44 4.09
C SER A 15 -4.34 0.82 4.41
N ALA A 16 -3.74 1.76 5.15
CA ALA A 16 -4.37 3.03 5.46
C ALA A 16 -4.63 3.84 4.18
N LEU A 17 -3.70 3.81 3.23
CA LEU A 17 -3.84 4.48 1.93
C LEU A 17 -5.01 3.91 1.13
N ASP A 18 -5.17 2.59 1.06
CA ASP A 18 -6.34 1.96 0.42
C ASP A 18 -7.64 2.49 1.01
N GLY A 19 -7.71 2.54 2.35
CA GLY A 19 -8.86 3.08 3.08
C GLY A 19 -9.11 4.57 2.80
N VAL A 20 -8.05 5.38 2.79
CA VAL A 20 -8.13 6.81 2.47
C VAL A 20 -8.59 7.03 1.04
N VAL A 21 -8.08 6.27 0.06
CA VAL A 21 -8.46 6.40 -1.35
C VAL A 21 -9.95 6.15 -1.52
N VAL A 22 -10.46 5.02 -1.02
CA VAL A 22 -11.88 4.65 -1.15
C VAL A 22 -12.76 5.63 -0.35
N GLY A 23 -12.38 5.92 0.89
CA GLY A 23 -13.16 6.79 1.77
C GLY A 23 -13.20 8.25 1.33
N ALA A 24 -12.07 8.80 0.89
CA ALA A 24 -12.00 10.17 0.38
C ALA A 24 -12.73 10.31 -0.95
N ALA A 25 -12.67 9.30 -1.84
CA ALA A 25 -13.48 9.31 -3.06
C ALA A 25 -14.98 9.46 -2.78
N GLN A 26 -15.46 8.83 -1.71
CA GLN A 26 -16.84 8.98 -1.23
C GLN A 26 -17.08 10.36 -0.62
N ALA A 27 -16.21 10.81 0.28
CA ALA A 27 -16.32 12.12 0.92
C ALA A 27 -16.31 13.28 -0.10
N ALA A 28 -15.66 13.09 -1.26
CA ALA A 28 -15.66 14.03 -2.37
C ALA A 28 -17.08 14.35 -2.91
N LEU A 29 -18.06 13.47 -2.67
CA LEU A 29 -19.44 13.63 -3.11
C LEU A 29 -20.20 14.70 -2.31
N ASP A 30 -19.77 15.03 -1.09
CA ASP A 30 -20.31 16.17 -0.33
C ASP A 30 -19.96 17.53 -0.98
N HIS A 31 -19.05 17.55 -1.96
CA HIS A 31 -18.66 18.76 -2.69
C HIS A 31 -19.33 18.87 -4.07
N PRO A 32 -19.70 20.09 -4.51
CA PRO A 32 -20.20 20.31 -5.87
C PRO A 32 -19.23 19.78 -6.94
N ARG A 33 -19.77 19.22 -8.03
CA ARG A 33 -19.01 18.55 -9.10
C ARG A 33 -17.82 19.35 -9.63
N ARG A 34 -17.96 20.69 -9.74
CA ARG A 34 -16.93 21.59 -10.29
C ARG A 34 -16.20 22.43 -9.23
N SER A 35 -16.36 22.10 -7.94
CA SER A 35 -15.73 22.87 -6.87
C SER A 35 -14.22 22.65 -6.78
N PRO A 36 -13.44 23.67 -6.36
CA PRO A 36 -12.01 23.53 -6.14
C PRO A 36 -11.70 22.53 -5.01
N GLY A 37 -12.56 22.42 -4.00
CA GLY A 37 -12.41 21.45 -2.91
C GLY A 37 -12.39 20.01 -3.42
N ARG A 38 -13.34 19.65 -4.29
CA ARG A 38 -13.40 18.32 -4.90
C ARG A 38 -12.17 18.00 -5.75
N ARG A 39 -11.69 18.98 -6.53
CA ARG A 39 -10.48 18.83 -7.36
C ARG A 39 -9.23 18.62 -6.50
N ARG A 40 -9.06 19.41 -5.45
CA ARG A 40 -7.93 19.30 -4.52
C ARG A 40 -7.92 17.94 -3.81
N LEU A 41 -9.09 17.43 -3.44
CA LEU A 41 -9.21 16.12 -2.81
C LEU A 41 -8.75 15.00 -3.75
N TYR A 42 -9.26 14.96 -4.98
CA TYR A 42 -8.81 13.96 -5.96
C TYR A 42 -7.33 14.11 -6.32
N ALA A 43 -6.82 15.35 -6.42
CA ALA A 43 -5.39 15.58 -6.64
C ALA A 43 -4.56 15.05 -5.47
N GLY A 44 -5.01 15.25 -4.22
CA GLY A 44 -4.37 14.70 -3.03
C GLY A 44 -4.34 13.17 -3.04
N ILE A 45 -5.47 12.53 -3.36
CA ILE A 45 -5.58 11.07 -3.51
C ILE A 45 -4.61 10.57 -4.59
N ALA A 46 -4.63 11.17 -5.78
CA ALA A 46 -3.77 10.78 -6.89
C ALA A 46 -2.28 10.94 -6.54
N THR A 47 -1.92 12.04 -5.87
CA THR A 47 -0.55 12.30 -5.40
C THR A 47 -0.11 11.26 -4.37
N ALA A 48 -0.97 10.92 -3.41
CA ALA A 48 -0.66 9.94 -2.37
C ALA A 48 -0.45 8.53 -2.96
N VAL A 49 -1.34 8.11 -3.87
CA VAL A 49 -1.22 6.83 -4.59
C VAL A 49 0.04 6.79 -5.46
N ALA A 50 0.32 7.85 -6.21
CA ALA A 50 1.53 7.93 -7.03
C ALA A 50 2.80 7.88 -6.16
N THR A 51 2.79 8.55 -5.01
CA THR A 51 3.93 8.54 -4.08
C THR A 51 4.16 7.16 -3.48
N ASP A 52 3.12 6.44 -3.07
CA ASP A 52 3.28 5.07 -2.55
C ASP A 52 3.77 4.09 -3.62
N ALA A 53 3.20 4.17 -4.83
CA ALA A 53 3.63 3.37 -5.97
C ALA A 53 5.11 3.64 -6.33
N LEU A 54 5.51 4.92 -6.42
CA LEU A 54 6.90 5.29 -6.67
C LEU A 54 7.82 4.84 -5.55
N ALA A 55 7.41 4.97 -4.28
CA ALA A 55 8.20 4.49 -3.16
C ALA A 55 8.35 2.96 -3.19
N ALA A 56 7.39 2.23 -3.76
CA ALA A 56 7.44 0.76 -3.86
C ALA A 56 8.41 0.33 -4.96
N GLU A 57 8.44 1.08 -6.05
CA GLU A 57 9.32 0.85 -7.20
C GLU A 57 10.68 1.52 -7.09
N LEU A 58 10.90 2.39 -6.10
CA LEU A 58 12.16 3.12 -5.93
C LEU A 58 13.41 2.22 -5.95
N PRO A 59 13.44 1.05 -5.27
CA PRO A 59 14.58 0.15 -5.34
C PRO A 59 14.82 -0.39 -6.76
N THR A 60 13.74 -0.70 -7.48
CA THR A 60 13.80 -1.15 -8.89
C THR A 60 14.35 -0.03 -9.78
N LEU A 61 13.85 1.19 -9.61
CA LEU A 61 14.30 2.37 -10.36
C LEU A 61 15.78 2.67 -10.09
N GLN A 62 16.23 2.56 -8.84
CA GLN A 62 17.63 2.71 -8.46
C GLN A 62 18.51 1.62 -9.07
N ALA A 63 18.04 0.37 -9.11
CA ALA A 63 18.78 -0.72 -9.75
C ALA A 63 18.94 -0.48 -11.26
N VAL A 64 17.86 -0.11 -11.95
CA VAL A 64 17.86 0.22 -13.40
C VAL A 64 18.75 1.43 -13.69
N ALA A 65 18.67 2.50 -12.90
CA ALA A 65 19.52 3.67 -13.05
C ALA A 65 21.01 3.35 -12.85
N ALA A 66 21.33 2.34 -12.04
CA ALA A 66 22.68 1.82 -11.85
C ALA A 66 23.10 0.77 -12.91
N GLY A 67 22.30 0.55 -13.96
CA GLY A 67 22.58 -0.43 -15.01
C GLY A 67 22.44 -1.89 -14.57
N ARG A 68 21.85 -2.16 -13.39
CA ARG A 68 21.58 -3.50 -12.88
C ARG A 68 20.22 -3.99 -13.37
N PRO A 69 20.00 -5.31 -13.51
CA PRO A 69 18.69 -5.84 -13.86
C PRO A 69 17.63 -5.40 -12.83
N PRO A 70 16.38 -5.17 -13.27
CA PRO A 70 15.30 -4.84 -12.36
C PRO A 70 15.11 -5.97 -11.35
N ARG A 71 14.81 -5.60 -10.09
CA ARG A 71 14.60 -6.59 -9.04
C ARG A 71 13.40 -7.47 -9.43
N PRO A 72 13.54 -8.81 -9.46
CA PRO A 72 12.44 -9.68 -9.81
C PRO A 72 11.32 -9.52 -8.78
N ALA A 73 10.10 -9.27 -9.26
CA ALA A 73 8.92 -9.29 -8.40
C ALA A 73 8.61 -10.76 -8.08
N HIS A 74 8.71 -11.14 -6.80
CA HIS A 74 8.28 -12.48 -6.39
C HIS A 74 6.79 -12.66 -6.71
N PRO A 75 6.39 -13.77 -7.36
CA PRO A 75 5.01 -13.98 -7.78
C PRO A 75 4.02 -13.92 -6.60
N GLU A 76 4.44 -14.36 -5.41
CA GLU A 76 3.64 -14.27 -4.18
C GLU A 76 3.36 -12.82 -3.78
N GLU A 77 4.34 -11.91 -3.88
CA GLU A 77 4.14 -10.50 -3.57
C GLU A 77 3.13 -9.86 -4.53
N GLN A 78 3.20 -10.23 -5.82
CA GLN A 78 2.31 -9.71 -6.84
C GLN A 78 0.87 -10.18 -6.61
N GLN A 79 0.67 -11.46 -6.30
CA GLN A 79 -0.65 -12.01 -5.97
C GLN A 79 -1.28 -11.32 -4.77
N LEU A 80 -0.50 -11.05 -3.72
CA LEU A 80 -0.99 -10.35 -2.52
C LEU A 80 -1.45 -8.93 -2.84
N SER A 81 -0.70 -8.19 -3.66
CA SER A 81 -1.09 -6.83 -4.05
C SER A 81 -2.26 -6.78 -5.02
N VAL A 82 -2.35 -7.72 -5.97
CA VAL A 82 -3.53 -7.84 -6.83
C VAL A 82 -4.78 -8.13 -5.98
N THR A 83 -4.67 -9.02 -5.01
CA THR A 83 -5.80 -9.36 -4.12
C THR A 83 -6.23 -8.17 -3.27
N ALA A 84 -5.29 -7.43 -2.67
CA ALA A 84 -5.60 -6.20 -1.94
C ALA A 84 -6.28 -5.15 -2.84
N GLY A 85 -5.76 -4.97 -4.06
CA GLY A 85 -6.35 -4.07 -5.05
C GLY A 85 -7.77 -4.47 -5.45
N LEU A 86 -8.04 -5.76 -5.66
CA LEU A 86 -9.38 -6.28 -5.95
C LEU A 86 -10.35 -6.04 -4.79
N ILE A 87 -9.91 -6.21 -3.55
CA ILE A 87 -10.72 -5.92 -2.36
C ILE A 87 -11.06 -4.43 -2.28
N ALA A 88 -10.08 -3.55 -2.49
CA ALA A 88 -10.32 -2.11 -2.51
C ALA A 88 -11.29 -1.69 -3.62
N VAL A 89 -11.15 -2.25 -4.83
CA VAL A 89 -12.11 -2.06 -5.93
C VAL A 89 -13.50 -2.57 -5.55
N GLY A 90 -13.58 -3.76 -4.93
CA GLY A 90 -14.84 -4.34 -4.45
C GLY A 90 -15.56 -3.43 -3.45
N TRP A 91 -14.83 -2.83 -2.50
CA TRP A 91 -15.39 -1.85 -1.58
C TRP A 91 -15.81 -0.56 -2.28
N GLY A 92 -15.04 -0.06 -3.25
CA GLY A 92 -15.42 1.11 -4.05
C GLY A 92 -16.73 0.89 -4.84
N LEU A 93 -16.90 -0.29 -5.44
CA LEU A 93 -18.13 -0.67 -6.13
C LEU A 93 -19.30 -0.81 -5.15
N THR A 94 -19.07 -1.47 -4.01
CA THR A 94 -20.08 -1.63 -2.96
C THR A 94 -20.55 -0.28 -2.43
N ALA A 95 -19.62 0.64 -2.16
CA ALA A 95 -19.92 2.00 -1.74
C ALA A 95 -20.73 2.75 -2.79
N THR A 96 -20.39 2.60 -4.08
CA THR A 96 -21.12 3.25 -5.18
C THR A 96 -22.57 2.75 -5.27
N VAL A 97 -22.81 1.44 -5.12
CA VAL A 97 -24.15 0.85 -5.15
C VAL A 97 -24.99 1.27 -3.93
N LEU A 98 -24.37 1.33 -2.75
CA LEU A 98 -25.06 1.62 -1.49
C LEU A 98 -25.12 3.11 -1.14
N ASP A 99 -24.43 3.98 -1.89
CA ASP A 99 -24.33 5.40 -1.59
C ASP A 99 -25.69 6.09 -1.49
N GLY A 100 -26.47 6.04 -2.57
CA GLY A 100 -27.79 6.68 -2.64
C GLY A 100 -28.76 6.27 -1.53
N PRO A 101 -28.98 4.97 -1.24
CA PRO A 101 -29.86 4.58 -0.14
C PRO A 101 -29.29 4.95 1.24
N LEU A 102 -28.01 4.72 1.50
CA LEU A 102 -27.43 4.98 2.82
C LEU A 102 -27.30 6.47 3.12
N ALA A 103 -26.91 7.29 2.13
CA ALA A 103 -26.81 8.73 2.29
C ALA A 103 -28.17 9.35 2.61
N ARG A 104 -29.26 8.85 1.99
CA ARG A 104 -30.63 9.26 2.32
C ARG A 104 -31.01 8.90 3.76
N VAL A 105 -30.64 7.71 4.23
CA VAL A 105 -30.91 7.29 5.62
C VAL A 105 -30.13 8.17 6.61
N LEU A 106 -28.86 8.46 6.34
CA LEU A 106 -28.02 9.32 7.17
C LEU A 106 -28.54 10.77 7.19
N ALA A 107 -28.93 11.31 6.04
CA ALA A 107 -29.52 12.64 5.96
C ALA A 107 -30.83 12.73 6.77
N ARG A 108 -31.69 11.70 6.70
CA ARG A 108 -32.91 11.63 7.53
C ARG A 108 -32.63 11.56 9.04
N ARG A 109 -31.45 11.05 9.43
CA ARG A 109 -30.98 11.03 10.82
C ARG A 109 -30.29 12.33 11.24
N GLY A 110 -30.24 13.35 10.37
CA GLY A 110 -29.66 14.66 10.68
C GLY A 110 -28.16 14.77 10.46
N HIS A 111 -27.54 13.87 9.67
CA HIS A 111 -26.13 14.03 9.31
C HIS A 111 -25.96 15.08 8.20
N ASP A 112 -25.24 16.15 8.51
CA ASP A 112 -24.96 17.25 7.56
C ASP A 112 -24.04 16.83 6.39
N ARG A 113 -23.22 15.79 6.59
CA ARG A 113 -22.24 15.27 5.62
C ARG A 113 -22.35 13.75 5.51
N PRO A 114 -23.42 13.24 4.86
CA PRO A 114 -23.69 11.81 4.83
C PRO A 114 -22.60 11.04 4.04
N HIS A 115 -22.04 11.63 2.98
CA HIS A 115 -21.04 10.95 2.17
C HIS A 115 -19.67 10.88 2.85
N LEU A 116 -19.31 11.88 3.67
CA LEU A 116 -18.15 11.81 4.55
C LEU A 116 -18.26 10.67 5.57
N ALA A 117 -19.42 10.54 6.23
CA ALA A 117 -19.65 9.47 7.22
C ALA A 117 -19.55 8.07 6.57
N LEU A 118 -20.15 7.90 5.38
CA LEU A 118 -20.02 6.67 4.60
C LEU A 118 -18.58 6.42 4.16
N GLY A 119 -17.89 7.48 3.71
CA GLY A 119 -16.49 7.42 3.32
C GLY A 119 -15.59 6.94 4.45
N ILE A 120 -15.77 7.46 5.66
CA ILE A 120 -15.03 6.98 6.85
C ILE A 120 -15.30 5.49 7.09
N GLY A 121 -16.57 5.08 7.08
CA GLY A 121 -16.95 3.68 7.32
C GLY A 121 -16.35 2.72 6.29
N VAL A 122 -16.54 3.01 5.00
CA VAL A 122 -15.99 2.17 3.92
C VAL A 122 -14.47 2.22 3.90
N GLY A 123 -13.87 3.37 4.18
CA GLY A 123 -12.41 3.51 4.26
C GLY A 123 -11.81 2.64 5.37
N LEU A 124 -12.42 2.62 6.56
CA LEU A 124 -11.99 1.75 7.66
C LEU A 124 -12.16 0.26 7.32
N LEU A 125 -13.28 -0.12 6.69
CA LEU A 125 -13.51 -1.50 6.25
C LEU A 125 -12.50 -1.92 5.19
N THR A 126 -12.21 -1.03 4.24
CA THR A 126 -11.20 -1.26 3.20
C THR A 126 -9.83 -1.49 3.84
N ALA A 127 -9.36 -0.57 4.69
CA ALA A 127 -8.08 -0.71 5.38
C ALA A 127 -8.01 -2.00 6.19
N ALA A 128 -9.04 -2.30 7.01
CA ALA A 128 -9.09 -3.53 7.80
C ALA A 128 -9.05 -4.79 6.93
N SER A 129 -9.69 -4.76 5.76
CA SER A 129 -9.73 -5.91 4.85
C SER A 129 -8.47 -6.09 4.00
N THR A 130 -7.73 -5.01 3.69
CA THR A 130 -6.46 -5.10 2.94
C THR A 130 -5.25 -5.31 3.85
N LEU A 131 -5.34 -4.95 5.14
CA LEU A 131 -4.24 -5.08 6.10
C LEU A 131 -3.62 -6.48 6.17
N PRO A 132 -4.38 -7.60 6.21
CA PRO A 132 -3.79 -8.93 6.25
C PRO A 132 -2.88 -9.25 5.06
N PHE A 133 -3.22 -8.73 3.87
CA PHE A 133 -2.45 -8.95 2.64
C PHE A 133 -1.16 -8.16 2.65
N TRP A 134 -1.21 -6.89 3.05
CA TRP A 134 -0.02 -6.06 3.23
C TRP A 134 0.88 -6.58 4.34
N TRP A 135 0.29 -7.08 5.43
CA TRP A 135 1.02 -7.71 6.52
C TRP A 135 1.73 -8.99 6.06
N ARG A 136 1.05 -9.85 5.28
CA ARG A 136 1.65 -11.05 4.71
C ARG A 136 2.75 -10.71 3.69
N ARG A 137 2.56 -9.68 2.86
CA ARG A 137 3.62 -9.21 1.95
C ARG A 137 4.85 -8.74 2.73
N SER A 138 4.65 -8.03 3.85
CA SER A 138 5.77 -7.62 4.71
C SER A 138 6.50 -8.80 5.35
N THR A 139 5.80 -9.90 5.67
CA THR A 139 6.49 -11.10 6.19
C THR A 139 7.36 -11.77 5.15
N VAL A 140 6.92 -11.85 3.89
CA VAL A 140 7.73 -12.42 2.79
C VAL A 140 9.02 -11.60 2.65
N ARG A 141 8.91 -10.27 2.57
CA ARG A 141 10.07 -9.38 2.47
C ARG A 141 11.05 -9.47 3.63
N ILE A 142 10.53 -9.65 4.84
CA ILE A 142 11.39 -9.85 6.02
C ILE A 142 12.15 -11.17 5.89
N ALA A 143 11.50 -12.24 5.43
CA ALA A 143 12.17 -13.52 5.23
C ALA A 143 13.25 -13.43 4.15
N ASP A 144 12.97 -12.75 3.03
CA ASP A 144 13.94 -12.53 1.95
C ASP A 144 15.13 -11.69 2.41
N ASP A 145 14.91 -10.62 3.18
CA ASP A 145 15.98 -9.80 3.75
C ASP A 145 16.88 -10.60 4.70
N VAL A 146 16.31 -11.57 5.43
CA VAL A 146 17.06 -12.45 6.34
C VAL A 146 17.87 -13.48 5.56
N ALA A 147 17.28 -14.09 4.53
CA ALA A 147 17.97 -15.06 3.68
C ALA A 147 19.15 -14.42 2.94
N LEU A 148 18.93 -13.23 2.35
CA LEU A 148 19.97 -12.48 1.66
C LEU A 148 21.11 -12.06 2.59
N ALA A 149 20.81 -11.65 3.83
CA ALA A 149 21.82 -11.32 4.81
C ALA A 149 22.65 -12.54 5.25
N ALA A 150 22.06 -13.74 5.27
CA ALA A 150 22.78 -14.97 5.57
C ALA A 150 23.72 -15.35 4.40
N GLU A 151 23.24 -15.28 3.16
CA GLU A 151 24.05 -15.53 1.97
C GLU A 151 25.23 -14.55 1.86
N GLU A 152 25.00 -13.26 2.11
CA GLU A 152 26.07 -12.25 2.16
C GLU A 152 27.12 -12.56 3.25
N ALA A 153 26.70 -13.10 4.40
CA ALA A 153 27.60 -13.49 5.48
C ALA A 153 28.43 -14.74 5.13
N ASP A 154 27.81 -15.75 4.51
CA ASP A 154 28.48 -16.97 4.07
C ASP A 154 29.51 -16.66 2.97
N LEU A 155 29.16 -15.79 2.02
CA LEU A 155 30.10 -15.30 1.00
C LEU A 155 31.30 -14.57 1.62
N ALA A 156 31.05 -13.66 2.56
CA ALA A 156 32.12 -12.95 3.26
C ALA A 156 33.03 -13.88 4.08
N ALA A 157 32.47 -14.92 4.69
CA ALA A 157 33.24 -15.93 5.41
C ALA A 157 34.15 -16.73 4.45
N TRP A 158 33.62 -17.16 3.31
CA TRP A 158 34.38 -17.88 2.29
C TRP A 158 35.49 -17.01 1.67
N GLU A 159 35.22 -15.73 1.41
CA GLU A 159 36.23 -14.77 0.95
C GLU A 159 37.36 -14.58 1.98
N ALA A 160 37.04 -14.58 3.27
CA ALA A 160 38.04 -14.49 4.34
C ALA A 160 38.90 -15.76 4.45
N GLU A 161 38.30 -16.95 4.27
CA GLU A 161 39.02 -18.22 4.24
C GLU A 161 40.00 -18.30 3.05
N LEU A 162 39.56 -17.88 1.85
CA LEU A 162 40.44 -17.80 0.69
C LEU A 162 41.62 -16.84 0.91
N ALA A 163 41.35 -15.66 1.44
CA ALA A 163 42.39 -14.67 1.72
C ALA A 163 43.43 -15.16 2.76
N ALA A 164 43.01 -16.04 3.69
CA ALA A 164 43.92 -16.68 4.64
C ALA A 164 44.74 -17.80 3.99
N ALA A 165 44.14 -18.57 3.06
CA ALA A 165 44.83 -19.64 2.33
C ALA A 165 45.92 -19.09 1.40
N ASP A 166 45.70 -17.95 0.74
CA ASP A 166 46.68 -17.32 -0.17
C ASP A 166 47.92 -16.75 0.55
N GLN A 167 47.91 -16.65 1.89
CA GLN A 167 49.04 -16.17 2.69
C GLN A 167 50.00 -17.29 3.13
N HIS A 168 49.69 -18.54 2.81
CA HIS A 168 50.46 -19.74 3.19
C HIS A 168 51.09 -20.42 1.96
#